data_AF-A0A3D9XJE8-F1
#
_entry.id   AF-A0A3D9XJE8-F1
#
_cell.length_a   1.000
_cell.length_b   1.000
_cell.length_c   1.000
_cell.angle_alpha   90.00
_cell.angle_beta   90.00
_cell.angle_gamma   90.00
#
_symmetry.space_group_name_H-M   'P 1'
#
loop_
_entity.id
_entity.type
_entity.pdbx_description
1 polymer ?
#
loop_
_entity_poly.entity_id
_entity_poly.type
_entity_poly.pdbx_seq_one_letter_code
_entity_poly.pdbx_strand_id
1 'polypeptide(L)'
;MTRQDMIFQPGAVLHEAVIGGLRANGTNFSAWCRENGVIETVARQATFGQSRGENGQDILARLIEAAGPDFVRQVYERRLLDHADQIRAAQRKRGAA
;
A
#
# COMPACT_ATOMS: atom_id res chain seq x y z
N MET A 1 11.29 -16.02 6.42
CA MET A 1 11.51 -14.88 5.53
C MET A 1 12.06 -13.74 6.35
N THR A 2 13.25 -13.24 6.01
CA THR A 2 13.85 -12.10 6.69
C THR A 2 13.00 -10.86 6.47
N ARG A 3 12.87 -10.08 7.55
CA ARG A 3 12.24 -8.76 7.68
C ARG A 3 12.80 -7.81 6.61
N GLN A 4 12.41 -7.96 5.34
CA GLN A 4 12.87 -7.10 4.26
C GLN A 4 12.56 -5.67 4.69
N ASP A 5 13.61 -4.85 4.68
CA ASP A 5 13.59 -3.43 5.00
C ASP A 5 12.31 -2.81 4.46
N MET A 6 11.36 -2.50 5.34
CA MET A 6 10.01 -2.07 4.94
C MET A 6 10.10 -0.70 4.26
N ILE A 7 10.36 -0.70 2.96
CA ILE A 7 10.27 0.48 2.07
C ILE A 7 8.86 1.08 2.15
N PHE A 8 7.86 0.23 2.45
CA PHE A 8 6.47 0.63 2.52
C PHE A 8 6.07 1.07 3.92
N GLN A 9 5.77 2.36 4.06
CA GLN A 9 5.01 2.83 5.22
C GLN A 9 3.52 2.48 5.02
N PRO A 10 2.91 1.76 5.99
CA PRO A 10 1.47 1.50 5.95
C PRO A 10 0.65 2.78 5.92
N GLY A 11 -0.45 2.76 5.17
CA GLY A 11 -1.31 3.92 4.96
C GLY A 11 -1.99 3.93 3.60
N ALA A 12 -2.67 5.03 3.29
CA ALA A 12 -3.45 5.17 2.06
C ALA A 12 -2.63 4.91 0.78
N VAL A 13 -1.40 5.43 0.71
CA VAL A 13 -0.53 5.26 -0.46
C VAL A 13 -0.20 3.78 -0.72
N LEU A 14 0.13 3.03 0.34
CA LEU A 14 0.38 1.59 0.24
C LEU A 14 -0.89 0.84 -0.15
N HIS A 15 -2.02 1.16 0.48
CA HIS A 15 -3.31 0.54 0.18
C HIS A 15 -3.70 0.71 -1.30
N GLU A 16 -3.55 1.92 -1.84
CA GLU A 16 -3.83 2.21 -3.24
C GLU A 16 -2.87 1.49 -4.19
N ALA A 17 -1.59 1.40 -3.85
CA ALA A 17 -0.61 0.66 -4.64
C ALA A 17 -0.94 -0.84 -4.71
N VAL A 18 -1.31 -1.45 -3.58
CA VAL A 18 -1.77 -2.85 -3.51
C VAL A 18 -3.03 -3.07 -4.35
N ILE A 19 -4.04 -2.19 -4.23
CA ILE A 19 -5.26 -2.29 -5.05
C ILE A 19 -4.93 -2.18 -6.54
N GLY A 20 -4.03 -1.27 -6.91
CA GLY A 20 -3.57 -1.11 -8.28
C GLY A 20 -2.93 -2.39 -8.81
N GLY A 21 -2.04 -3.01 -8.03
CA GLY A 21 -1.35 -4.23 -8.43
C GLY A 21 -2.29 -5.44 -8.56
N LEU A 22 -3.21 -5.61 -7.60
CA LEU A 22 -4.24 -6.65 -7.70
C LEU A 22 -5.09 -6.52 -8.96
N ARG A 23 -5.47 -5.29 -9.33
CA ARG A 23 -6.23 -5.03 -10.57
C ARG A 23 -5.39 -5.28 -11.83
N ALA A 24 -4.13 -4.89 -11.83
CA ALA A 24 -3.21 -5.18 -12.93
C ALA A 24 -3.03 -6.70 -13.13
N ASN A 25 -3.09 -7.47 -12.05
CA ASN A 25 -3.02 -8.94 -12.06
C ASN A 25 -4.39 -9.61 -12.31
N GLY A 26 -5.42 -8.87 -12.71
CA GLY A 26 -6.72 -9.43 -13.10
C GLY A 26 -7.64 -9.83 -11.94
N THR A 27 -7.33 -9.42 -10.70
CA THR A 27 -8.19 -9.65 -9.54
C THR A 27 -8.59 -8.32 -8.88
N ASN A 28 -9.23 -8.37 -7.71
CA ASN A 28 -9.51 -7.21 -6.89
C ASN A 28 -9.40 -7.57 -5.40
N PHE A 29 -9.39 -6.55 -4.55
CA PHE A 29 -9.16 -6.70 -3.11
C PHE A 29 -10.14 -7.68 -2.44
N SER A 30 -11.44 -7.55 -2.74
CA SER A 30 -12.49 -8.41 -2.17
C SER A 30 -12.37 -9.85 -2.66
N ALA A 31 -12.15 -10.04 -3.97
CA ALA A 31 -11.95 -11.36 -4.56
C ALA A 31 -10.73 -12.07 -3.94
N TRP A 32 -9.60 -11.37 -3.85
CA TRP A 32 -8.38 -11.90 -3.23
C TRP A 32 -8.63 -12.29 -1.75
N CYS A 33 -9.29 -11.42 -0.98
CA CYS A 33 -9.62 -11.71 0.42
C CYS A 33 -10.46 -12.98 0.56
N ARG A 34 -11.51 -13.12 -0.26
CA ARG A 34 -12.38 -14.30 -0.29
C ARG A 34 -11.61 -15.57 -0.64
N GLU A 35 -10.79 -15.54 -1.68
CA GLU A 35 -10.00 -16.69 -2.15
C GLU A 35 -8.94 -17.12 -1.12
N ASN A 36 -8.47 -16.19 -0.30
CA ASN A 36 -7.42 -16.43 0.68
C ASN A 36 -7.93 -16.64 2.12
N GLY A 37 -9.26 -16.65 2.32
CA GLY A 37 -9.88 -16.79 3.64
C GLY A 37 -9.60 -15.63 4.59
N VAL A 38 -9.31 -14.44 4.06
CA VAL A 38 -8.99 -13.25 4.84
C VAL A 38 -10.22 -12.35 4.93
N ILE A 39 -10.56 -11.89 6.13
CA ILE A 39 -11.62 -10.91 6.33
C ILE A 39 -11.18 -9.56 5.74
N GLU A 40 -11.97 -8.98 4.83
CA GLU A 40 -11.63 -7.73 4.13
C GLU A 40 -11.27 -6.57 5.07
N THR A 41 -12.00 -6.43 6.18
CA THR A 41 -11.69 -5.42 7.20
C THR A 41 -10.29 -5.63 7.77
N VAL A 42 -9.92 -6.87 8.11
CA VAL A 42 -8.59 -7.19 8.66
C VAL A 42 -7.49 -6.92 7.61
N ALA A 43 -7.72 -7.31 6.36
CA ALA A 43 -6.80 -7.01 5.26
C ALA A 43 -6.60 -5.51 5.06
N ARG A 44 -7.69 -4.73 5.13
CA ARG A 44 -7.63 -3.27 5.09
C ARG A 44 -6.81 -2.74 6.25
N GLN A 45 -7.11 -3.16 7.48
CA GLN A 45 -6.38 -2.73 8.68
C GLN A 45 -4.88 -3.04 8.60
N ALA A 46 -4.49 -4.16 7.97
CA ALA A 46 -3.09 -4.49 7.71
C ALA A 46 -2.43 -3.46 6.79
N THR A 47 -3.04 -3.12 5.65
CA THR A 47 -2.50 -2.10 4.70
C THR A 47 -2.40 -0.69 5.30
N PHE A 48 -3.25 -0.36 6.26
CA PHE A 48 -3.21 0.91 7.00
C PHE A 48 -2.34 0.85 8.28
N GLY A 49 -1.73 -0.29 8.60
CA GLY A 49 -0.86 -0.44 9.78
C GLY A 49 -1.61 -0.39 11.11
N GLN A 50 -2.93 -0.61 11.10
CA GLN A 50 -3.77 -0.72 12.29
C GLN A 50 -3.68 -2.13 12.91
N SER A 51 -3.36 -3.14 12.10
CA SER A 51 -3.06 -4.50 12.56
C SER A 51 -1.55 -4.75 12.45
N ARG A 52 -0.79 -4.44 13.52
CA ARG A 52 0.67 -4.56 13.54
C ARG A 52 1.21 -5.89 14.10
N GLY A 53 0.33 -6.74 14.64
CA GLY A 53 0.70 -8.08 15.10
C GLY A 53 1.09 -9.01 13.96
N GLU A 54 1.62 -10.19 14.30
CA GLU A 54 2.11 -11.21 13.35
C GLU A 54 1.13 -11.48 12.21
N ASN A 55 -0.14 -11.78 12.54
CA ASN A 55 -1.17 -12.02 11.53
C ASN A 55 -1.39 -10.84 10.56
N GLY A 56 -1.31 -9.59 11.04
CA GLY A 56 -1.46 -8.41 10.20
C GLY A 56 -0.27 -8.21 9.26
N GLN A 57 0.94 -8.48 9.74
CA GLN A 57 2.15 -8.44 8.92
C GLN A 57 2.14 -9.53 7.85
N ASP A 58 1.70 -10.74 8.20
CA ASP A 58 1.58 -11.85 7.25
C ASP A 58 0.55 -11.56 6.16
N ILE A 59 -0.62 -11.02 6.53
CA ILE A 59 -1.64 -10.60 5.56
C ILE A 59 -1.08 -9.51 4.63
N LEU A 60 -0.38 -8.51 5.19
CA LEU A 60 0.22 -7.44 4.39
C LEU A 60 1.26 -7.99 3.40
N ALA A 61 2.15 -8.88 3.86
CA ALA A 61 3.14 -9.51 2.99
C ALA A 61 2.46 -10.27 1.83
N ARG A 62 1.46 -11.10 2.14
CA ARG A 62 0.70 -11.85 1.12
C ARG A 62 -0.01 -10.95 0.11
N LEU A 63 -0.54 -9.81 0.55
CA LEU A 63 -1.15 -8.81 -0.33
C LEU A 63 -0.13 -8.17 -1.28
N ILE A 64 1.05 -7.81 -0.77
CA ILE A 64 2.13 -7.23 -1.58
C ILE A 64 2.63 -8.23 -2.62
N GLU A 65 2.84 -9.48 -2.22
CA GLU A 65 3.21 -10.56 -3.15
C GLU A 65 2.16 -10.75 -4.25
N ALA A 66 0.88 -10.83 -3.89
CA ALA A 66 -0.20 -11.01 -4.85
C ALA A 66 -0.41 -9.80 -5.78
N ALA A 67 -0.11 -8.60 -5.30
CA ALA A 67 -0.15 -7.37 -6.09
C ALA A 67 1.07 -7.20 -7.01
N GLY A 68 2.13 -7.99 -6.82
CA GLY A 68 3.41 -7.82 -7.49
C GLY A 68 4.30 -6.81 -6.77
N PRO A 69 5.35 -7.24 -6.05
CA PRO A 69 6.18 -6.35 -5.23
C PRO A 69 6.80 -5.18 -6.00
N ASP A 70 7.25 -5.42 -7.24
CA ASP A 70 7.85 -4.38 -8.08
C ASP A 70 6.82 -3.37 -8.57
N PHE A 71 5.60 -3.82 -8.89
CA PHE A 71 4.51 -2.91 -9.25
C PHE A 71 4.14 -2.02 -8.05
N VAL A 72 3.97 -2.63 -6.88
CA VAL A 72 3.66 -1.91 -5.63
C VAL A 72 4.75 -0.89 -5.34
N ARG A 73 6.04 -1.25 -5.50
CA ARG A 73 7.17 -0.33 -5.35
C ARG A 73 7.06 0.88 -6.26
N GLN A 74 6.90 0.66 -7.56
CA GLN A 74 6.85 1.74 -8.55
C GLN A 74 5.67 2.71 -8.30
N VAL A 75 4.48 2.17 -8.01
CA VAL A 75 3.30 3.00 -7.75
C VAL A 75 3.44 3.75 -6.42
N TYR A 76 3.97 3.11 -5.39
CA TYR A 76 4.19 3.72 -4.08
C TYR A 76 5.17 4.89 -4.17
N GLU A 77 6.33 4.67 -4.79
CA GLU A 77 7.35 5.71 -5.00
C GLU A 77 6.80 6.88 -5.80
N ARG A 78 6.09 6.60 -6.90
CA ARG A 78 5.50 7.65 -7.73
C ARG A 78 4.53 8.54 -6.95
N ARG A 79 3.64 7.93 -6.15
CA ARG A 79 2.67 8.67 -5.34
C ARG A 79 3.33 9.52 -4.26
N LEU A 80 4.39 9.02 -3.63
CA LEU A 80 5.16 9.80 -2.64
C LEU A 80 5.82 11.02 -3.26
N LEU A 81 6.43 10.86 -4.44
CA LEU A 81 7.04 11.97 -5.18
C LEU A 81 6.00 13.00 -5.59
N ASP A 82 4.86 12.56 -6.13
CA ASP A 82 3.75 13.44 -6.50
C ASP A 82 3.24 14.23 -5.28
N HIS A 83 3.13 13.59 -4.11
CA HIS A 83 2.71 14.27 -2.88
C HIS A 83 3.77 15.28 -2.38
N ALA A 84 5.05 14.93 -2.44
CA ALA A 84 6.13 15.85 -2.10
C ALA A 84 6.12 17.11 -2.98
N ASP A 85 5.86 16.95 -4.28
CA ASP A 85 5.77 18.06 -5.21
C ASP A 85 4.55 18.95 -4.95
N GLN A 86 3.41 18.36 -4.56
CA GLN A 86 2.23 19.11 -4.12
C GLN A 86 2.53 19.96 -2.87
N ILE A 87 3.22 19.38 -1.88
CA ILE A 87 3.61 20.10 -0.65
C ILE A 87 4.54 21.27 -1.00
N ARG A 88 5.56 21.04 -1.81
CA ARG A 88 6.51 22.08 -2.27
C ARG A 88 5.78 23.20 -3.01
N ALA A 89 4.84 22.86 -3.89
CA ALA A 89 4.03 23.84 -4.61
C ALA A 89 3.16 24.68 -3.65
N ALA A 90 2.56 24.06 -2.63
CA ALA A 90 1.78 24.76 -1.62
C ALA A 90 2.64 25.71 -0.76
N GLN A 91 3.85 25.31 -0.39
CA GLN A 91 4.80 26.15 0.36
C GLN A 91 5.21 27.39 -0.44
N ARG A 92 5.52 27.24 -1.73
CA ARG A 92 5.85 28.38 -2.62
C ARG A 92 4.71 29.39 -2.70
N LYS A 93 3.45 28.92 -2.79
CA LYS A 93 2.28 29.81 -2.79
C LYS A 93 2.11 30.57 -1.48
N ARG A 94 2.44 29.95 -0.33
CA ARG A 94 2.35 30.59 1.00
C ARG A 94 3.43 31.63 1.26
N GLY A 95 4.65 31.45 0.74
CA GLY A 95 5.75 32.41 0.91
C GLY A 95 5.71 33.60 -0.07
N ALA A 96 4.81 33.56 -1.06
CA ALA A 96 4.59 34.64 -2.03
C ALA A 96 3.42 35.56 -1.65
N ALA A 97 2.78 35.31 -0.50
CA ALA A 97 1.72 36.12 0.10
C ALA A 97 2.27 36.82 1.36
#